data_AF-A0A7E4VE23-F1
#
_entry.id   AF-A0A7E4VE23-F1
#
_cell.length_a   1.000
_cell.length_b   1.000
_cell.length_c   1.000
_cell.angle_alpha   90.00
_cell.angle_beta   90.00
_cell.angle_gamma   90.00
#
_symmetry.space_group_name_H-M   'P 1'
#
loop_
_entity.id
_entity.type
_entity.pdbx_description
1 polymer ?
#
loop_
_entity_poly.entity_id
_entity_poly.type
_entity_poly.pdbx_seq_one_letter_code
_entity_poly.pdbx_strand_id
1 'polypeptide(L)'
;MVAQTTTIETVTVVRPLKIISLLCFIANIVLLIVAISSVNWIKTDSFHIGLWEECADNTEIARMSPVPGAPPAGTCHKRRSAPYITAVTVLSLIALFGTAFAAIANIVGLIYNDPHRKHLFYKIATYLALLMVLLELICVIIFPVCFFVRMSEFGTRTWKLDWGYGLDFCATLFMFVAVLLLICDKEHDEVYYKEKTVYNPPTEFA
;
A
#
# COMPACT_ATOMS: atom_id res chain seq x y z
N MET A 1 -7.12 -51.79 34.57
CA MET A 1 -7.39 -50.41 34.14
C MET A 1 -6.92 -50.28 32.71
N VAL A 2 -7.84 -50.11 31.76
CA VAL A 2 -7.50 -49.98 30.33
C VAL A 2 -6.92 -48.60 30.10
N ALA A 3 -5.72 -48.52 29.50
CA ALA A 3 -5.08 -47.25 29.18
C ALA A 3 -5.88 -46.56 28.05
N GLN A 4 -6.43 -45.39 28.33
CA GLN A 4 -7.03 -44.53 27.31
C GLN A 4 -5.89 -43.94 26.47
N THR A 5 -5.88 -44.22 25.17
CA THR A 5 -4.91 -43.61 24.24
C THR A 5 -5.48 -42.29 23.75
N THR A 6 -4.96 -41.18 24.27
CA THR A 6 -5.28 -39.82 23.80
C THR A 6 -4.40 -39.49 22.59
N THR A 7 -5.01 -39.32 21.42
CA THR A 7 -4.30 -38.85 20.22
C THR A 7 -4.58 -37.37 20.02
N ILE A 8 -3.52 -36.55 20.03
CA ILE A 8 -3.60 -35.10 19.78
C ILE A 8 -3.47 -34.88 18.27
N GLU A 9 -4.55 -34.42 17.63
CA GLU A 9 -4.51 -33.98 16.23
C GLU A 9 -4.25 -32.47 16.19
N THR A 10 -3.14 -32.06 15.59
CA THR A 10 -2.87 -30.65 15.32
C THR A 10 -3.66 -30.22 14.08
N VAL A 11 -4.79 -29.54 14.26
CA VAL A 11 -5.54 -28.95 13.15
C VAL A 11 -5.00 -27.55 12.86
N THR A 12 -4.20 -27.43 11.81
CA THR A 12 -3.72 -26.13 11.31
C THR A 12 -4.81 -25.47 10.47
N VAL A 13 -5.60 -24.58 11.08
CA VAL A 13 -6.53 -23.74 10.31
C VAL A 13 -5.70 -22.74 9.50
N VAL A 14 -5.59 -22.95 8.19
CA VAL A 14 -4.95 -21.99 7.28
C VAL A 14 -5.84 -20.76 7.19
N ARG A 15 -5.55 -19.72 7.99
CA ARG A 15 -6.32 -18.47 7.94
C ARG A 15 -5.97 -17.70 6.67
N PRO A 16 -6.95 -17.39 5.79
CA PRO A 16 -6.70 -16.76 4.50
C PRO A 16 -6.22 -15.30 4.62
N LEU A 17 -6.26 -14.71 5.82
CA LEU A 17 -5.94 -13.30 6.08
C LEU A 17 -4.53 -12.91 5.60
N LYS A 18 -3.54 -13.78 5.80
CA LYS A 18 -2.15 -13.54 5.35
C LYS A 18 -2.06 -13.48 3.83
N ILE A 19 -2.78 -14.36 3.14
CA ILE A 19 -2.82 -14.39 1.67
C ILE A 19 -3.52 -13.14 1.14
N ILE A 20 -4.63 -12.73 1.76
CA ILE A 20 -5.35 -11.50 1.38
C ILE A 20 -4.46 -10.27 1.61
N SER A 21 -3.74 -10.20 2.74
CA SER A 21 -2.79 -9.10 3.00
C SER A 21 -1.70 -9.02 1.92
N LEU A 22 -1.22 -10.16 1.42
CA LEU A 22 -0.24 -10.21 0.34
C LEU A 22 -0.81 -9.68 -0.98
N LEU A 23 -2.05 -10.02 -1.32
CA LEU A 23 -2.73 -9.46 -2.48
C LEU A 23 -2.88 -7.94 -2.37
N CYS A 24 -3.19 -7.43 -1.18
CA CYS A 24 -3.25 -6.00 -0.93
C CYS A 24 -1.88 -5.31 -1.10
N PHE A 25 -0.78 -5.93 -0.66
CA PHE A 25 0.56 -5.39 -0.94
C PHE A 25 0.89 -5.34 -2.43
N ILE A 26 0.55 -6.39 -3.18
CA ILE A 26 0.76 -6.42 -4.63
C ILE A 26 -0.06 -5.31 -5.32
N ALA A 27 -1.33 -5.15 -4.94
CA ALA A 27 -2.19 -4.09 -5.46
C ALA A 27 -1.63 -2.69 -5.13
N ASN A 28 -1.19 -2.46 -3.90
CA ASN A 28 -0.53 -1.20 -3.52
C ASN A 28 0.71 -0.92 -4.39
N ILE A 29 1.62 -1.90 -4.55
CA ILE A 29 2.84 -1.72 -5.34
C ILE A 29 2.51 -1.34 -6.79
N VAL A 30 1.55 -2.02 -7.41
CA VAL A 30 1.12 -1.72 -8.78
C VAL A 30 0.53 -0.32 -8.87
N LEU A 31 -0.36 0.05 -7.94
CA LEU A 31 -0.98 1.37 -7.92
C LEU A 31 0.03 2.49 -7.68
N LEU A 32 1.01 2.30 -6.77
CA LEU A 32 2.09 3.27 -6.53
C LEU A 32 2.97 3.46 -7.76
N ILE A 33 3.35 2.40 -8.47
CA ILE A 33 4.15 2.51 -9.70
C ILE A 33 3.41 3.34 -10.74
N VAL A 34 2.11 3.07 -10.93
CA VAL A 34 1.29 3.81 -11.88
C VAL A 34 1.09 5.26 -11.43
N ALA A 35 0.88 5.52 -10.14
CA ALA A 35 0.78 6.87 -9.61
C ALA A 35 2.07 7.66 -9.82
N ILE A 36 3.23 7.12 -9.45
CA ILE A 36 4.55 7.77 -9.58
C ILE A 36 4.89 8.05 -11.05
N SER A 37 4.49 7.18 -11.98
CA SER A 37 4.72 7.38 -13.42
C SER A 37 3.66 8.28 -14.07
N SER A 38 2.56 8.58 -13.39
CA SER A 38 1.49 9.43 -13.93
C SER A 38 1.92 10.90 -14.06
N VAL A 39 1.59 11.47 -15.21
CA VAL A 39 1.74 12.90 -15.51
C VAL A 39 0.55 13.75 -15.04
N ASN A 40 -0.52 13.11 -14.56
CA ASN A 40 -1.77 13.81 -14.22
C ASN A 40 -2.12 13.57 -12.75
N TRP A 41 -1.46 14.32 -11.86
CA TRP A 41 -1.83 14.36 -10.44
C TRP A 41 -2.82 15.48 -10.17
N ILE A 42 -2.64 16.62 -10.85
CA ILE A 42 -3.52 17.78 -10.77
C ILE A 42 -3.86 18.22 -12.19
N LYS A 43 -5.13 18.54 -12.40
CA LYS A 43 -5.66 19.17 -13.60
C LYS A 43 -6.14 20.57 -13.31
N THR A 44 -5.72 21.53 -14.13
CA THR A 44 -6.31 22.88 -14.21
C THR A 44 -6.95 23.07 -15.58
N ASP A 45 -7.56 24.22 -15.86
CA ASP A 45 -8.16 24.49 -17.17
C ASP A 45 -7.13 24.70 -18.29
N SER A 46 -5.86 24.92 -17.93
CA SER A 46 -4.78 25.28 -18.86
C SER A 46 -3.58 24.34 -18.85
N PHE A 47 -3.35 23.59 -17.76
CA PHE A 47 -2.19 22.71 -17.63
C PHE A 47 -2.44 21.57 -16.63
N HIS A 48 -1.61 20.54 -16.75
CA HIS A 48 -1.53 19.38 -15.88
C HIS A 48 -0.19 19.32 -15.16
N ILE A 49 -0.20 18.91 -13.89
CA ILE A 49 1.00 18.68 -13.10
C ILE A 49 1.09 17.20 -12.76
N GLY A 50 2.22 16.59 -13.10
CA GLY A 50 2.61 15.25 -12.66
C GLY A 50 3.70 15.31 -11.60
N LEU A 51 4.29 14.15 -11.28
CA LEU A 51 5.35 14.03 -10.27
C LEU A 51 6.77 14.32 -10.80
N TRP A 52 6.96 14.38 -12.12
CA TRP A 52 8.25 14.66 -12.76
C TRP A 52 8.21 15.83 -13.74
N GLU A 53 7.07 16.00 -14.39
CA GLU A 53 6.85 16.91 -15.50
C GLU A 53 5.55 17.69 -15.31
N GLU A 54 5.46 18.84 -15.97
CA GLU A 54 4.24 19.63 -16.08
C GLU A 54 3.99 19.94 -17.56
N CYS A 55 2.73 19.84 -17.98
CA CYS A 55 2.31 19.89 -19.38
C CYS A 55 1.19 20.90 -19.55
N ALA A 56 1.27 21.76 -20.56
CA ALA A 56 0.19 22.67 -20.91
C ALA A 56 -0.79 22.02 -21.88
N ASP A 57 -2.09 22.19 -21.62
CA ASP A 57 -3.13 21.70 -22.52
C ASP A 57 -3.11 22.48 -23.84
N ASN A 58 -3.56 21.84 -24.92
CA ASN A 58 -3.69 22.48 -26.23
C ASN A 58 -5.05 23.18 -26.40
N THR A 59 -5.47 23.93 -25.39
CA THR A 59 -6.75 24.66 -25.35
C THR A 59 -6.55 26.15 -25.68
N GLU A 60 -7.59 26.78 -26.22
CA GLU A 60 -7.60 28.23 -26.49
C GLU A 60 -7.28 29.07 -25.22
N ILE A 61 -7.75 28.62 -24.05
CA ILE A 61 -7.46 29.26 -22.76
C ILE A 61 -5.96 29.24 -22.45
N ALA A 62 -5.29 28.10 -22.67
CA ALA A 62 -3.85 27.96 -22.45
C ALA A 62 -3.02 28.84 -23.41
N ARG A 63 -3.55 29.14 -24.61
CA ARG A 63 -2.93 30.04 -25.60
C ARG A 63 -3.14 31.52 -25.29
N MET A 64 -4.33 31.89 -24.82
CA MET A 64 -4.73 33.29 -24.60
C MET A 64 -4.29 33.85 -23.25
N SER A 65 -4.20 33.01 -22.21
CA SER A 65 -3.81 33.43 -20.86
C SER A 65 -2.85 32.41 -20.25
N PRO A 66 -1.58 32.38 -20.70
CA PRO A 66 -0.59 31.45 -20.18
C PRO A 66 -0.30 31.73 -18.71
N VAL A 67 -0.34 30.68 -17.90
CA VAL A 67 0.01 30.75 -16.48
C VAL A 67 1.49 31.12 -16.35
N PRO A 68 1.88 32.01 -15.42
CA PRO A 68 3.26 32.45 -15.29
C PRO A 68 4.23 31.27 -15.14
N GLY A 69 5.11 31.07 -16.13
CA GLY A 69 6.11 30.00 -16.13
C GLY A 69 5.60 28.63 -16.61
N ALA A 70 4.38 28.53 -17.14
CA ALA A 70 3.89 27.33 -17.80
C ALA A 70 4.50 27.14 -19.21
N PRO A 71 4.62 25.90 -19.70
CA PRO A 71 5.12 25.64 -21.04
C PRO A 71 4.15 26.14 -22.11
N PRO A 72 4.60 26.32 -23.36
CA PRO A 72 3.71 26.58 -24.50
C PRO A 72 2.61 25.53 -24.63
N ALA A 73 1.43 25.93 -25.09
CA ALA A 73 0.27 25.04 -25.26
C ALA A 73 0.63 23.78 -26.07
N GLY A 74 0.29 22.61 -25.55
CA GLY A 74 0.58 21.31 -26.17
C GLY A 74 2.00 20.79 -25.95
N THR A 75 2.82 21.45 -25.14
CA THR A 75 4.17 20.99 -24.79
C THR A 75 4.30 20.68 -23.30
N CYS A 76 5.22 19.77 -23.00
CA CYS A 76 5.61 19.40 -21.65
C CYS A 76 7.04 19.86 -21.39
N HIS A 77 7.32 20.27 -20.17
CA HIS A 77 8.70 20.51 -19.74
C HIS A 77 8.95 19.88 -18.37
N LYS A 78 10.24 19.80 -18.01
CA LYS A 78 10.62 19.36 -16.68
C LYS A 78 10.05 20.33 -15.65
N ARG A 79 9.36 19.79 -14.65
CA ARG A 79 8.67 20.61 -13.66
C ARG A 79 9.65 21.48 -12.87
N ARG A 80 9.23 22.70 -12.55
CA ARG A 80 9.94 23.57 -11.60
C ARG A 80 10.20 22.87 -10.26
N SER A 81 11.36 23.13 -9.67
CA SER A 81 11.72 22.61 -8.35
C SER A 81 10.79 23.17 -7.28
N ALA A 82 9.98 22.29 -6.69
CA ALA A 82 9.14 22.61 -5.55
C ALA A 82 9.48 21.61 -4.43
N PRO A 83 9.89 22.07 -3.23
CA PRO A 83 10.43 21.21 -2.19
C PRO A 83 9.41 20.18 -1.70
N TYR A 84 8.12 20.55 -1.64
CA TYR A 84 7.07 19.64 -1.22
C TYR A 84 6.86 18.50 -2.22
N ILE A 85 6.97 18.76 -3.53
CA ILE A 85 6.81 17.69 -4.52
C ILE A 85 8.02 16.76 -4.48
N THR A 86 9.23 17.30 -4.35
CA THR A 86 10.43 16.48 -4.14
C THR A 86 10.30 15.59 -2.90
N ALA A 87 9.76 16.12 -1.79
CA ALA A 87 9.49 15.34 -0.60
C ALA A 87 8.47 14.21 -0.88
N VAL A 88 7.35 14.50 -1.52
CA VAL A 88 6.33 13.50 -1.91
C VAL A 88 6.95 12.42 -2.81
N THR A 89 7.73 12.80 -3.83
CA THR A 89 8.42 11.84 -4.71
C THR A 89 9.35 10.91 -3.95
N VAL A 90 10.18 11.45 -3.05
CA VAL A 90 11.13 10.65 -2.27
C VAL A 90 10.38 9.73 -1.31
N LEU A 91 9.37 10.24 -0.61
CA LEU A 91 8.57 9.47 0.33
C LEU A 91 7.80 8.34 -0.38
N SER A 92 7.18 8.59 -1.54
CA SER A 92 6.49 7.57 -2.33
C SER A 92 7.45 6.49 -2.87
N LEU A 93 8.69 6.85 -3.23
CA LEU A 93 9.71 5.86 -3.61
C LEU A 93 10.15 5.01 -2.42
N ILE A 94 10.37 5.62 -1.26
CA ILE A 94 10.70 4.88 -0.02
C ILE A 94 9.56 3.92 0.33
N ALA A 95 8.30 4.39 0.24
CA ALA A 95 7.12 3.56 0.46
C ALA A 95 7.06 2.39 -0.52
N LEU A 96 7.28 2.61 -1.82
CA LEU A 96 7.29 1.56 -2.84
C LEU A 96 8.29 0.44 -2.51
N PHE A 97 9.55 0.81 -2.22
CA PHE A 97 10.57 -0.17 -1.89
C PHE A 97 10.29 -0.84 -0.55
N GLY A 98 9.90 -0.08 0.48
CA GLY A 98 9.56 -0.61 1.80
C GLY A 98 8.38 -1.59 1.75
N THR A 99 7.36 -1.31 0.95
CA THR A 99 6.22 -2.21 0.74
C THR A 99 6.64 -3.47 -0.01
N ALA A 100 7.54 -3.38 -1.00
CA ALA A 100 8.12 -4.56 -1.63
C ALA A 100 8.89 -5.44 -0.63
N PHE A 101 9.69 -4.84 0.26
CA PHE A 101 10.36 -5.58 1.34
C PHE A 101 9.37 -6.22 2.32
N ALA A 102 8.28 -5.52 2.67
CA ALA A 102 7.23 -6.06 3.53
C ALA A 102 6.51 -7.25 2.88
N ALA A 103 6.23 -7.16 1.58
CA ALA A 103 5.64 -8.24 0.79
C ALA A 103 6.56 -9.47 0.75
N ILE A 104 7.87 -9.28 0.50
CA ILE A 104 8.85 -10.37 0.52
C ILE A 104 8.92 -11.02 1.91
N ALA A 105 8.96 -10.23 2.99
CA ALA A 105 8.96 -10.78 4.34
C ALA A 105 7.68 -11.59 4.65
N ASN A 106 6.52 -11.13 4.17
CA ASN A 106 5.25 -11.86 4.27
C ASN A 106 5.29 -13.18 3.49
N ILE A 107 5.79 -13.18 2.26
CA ILE A 107 5.99 -14.40 1.43
C ILE A 107 6.93 -15.39 2.13
N VAL A 108 8.08 -14.92 2.64
CA VAL A 108 9.01 -15.78 3.37
C VAL A 108 8.33 -16.38 4.60
N GLY A 109 7.55 -15.59 5.34
CA GLY A 109 6.74 -16.08 6.46
C GLY A 109 5.69 -17.12 6.05
N LEU A 110 5.17 -17.08 4.83
CA LEU A 110 4.23 -18.07 4.29
C LEU A 110 4.92 -19.40 3.94
N ILE A 111 6.15 -19.35 3.43
CA ILE A 111 6.92 -20.53 3.00
C ILE A 111 7.60 -21.23 4.19
N TYR A 112 7.90 -20.51 5.27
CA TYR A 112 8.71 -21.02 6.36
C TYR A 112 7.94 -21.99 7.29
N ASN A 113 8.54 -23.15 7.60
CA ASN A 113 7.91 -24.21 8.40
C ASN A 113 8.10 -24.05 9.92
N ASP A 114 9.25 -23.56 10.41
CA ASP A 114 9.44 -23.44 11.87
C ASP A 114 8.59 -22.29 12.45
N PRO A 115 7.76 -22.54 13.47
CA PRO A 115 6.84 -21.53 14.03
C PRO A 115 7.54 -20.26 14.53
N HIS A 116 8.70 -20.39 15.17
CA HIS A 116 9.42 -19.25 15.77
C HIS A 116 9.94 -18.26 14.71
N ARG A 117 10.56 -18.76 13.64
CA ARG A 117 11.10 -17.93 12.55
C ARG A 117 9.97 -17.36 11.68
N LYS A 118 8.92 -18.15 11.45
CA LYS A 118 7.69 -17.70 10.79
C LYS A 118 7.10 -16.45 11.47
N HIS A 119 6.94 -16.49 12.78
CA HIS A 119 6.43 -15.36 13.55
C HIS A 119 7.35 -14.13 13.49
N LEU A 120 8.67 -14.32 13.47
CA LEU A 120 9.62 -13.22 13.29
C LEU A 120 9.42 -12.50 11.94
N PHE A 121 9.31 -13.23 10.83
CA PHE A 121 9.11 -12.63 9.51
C PHE A 121 7.78 -11.88 9.41
N TYR A 122 6.69 -12.41 9.97
CA TYR A 122 5.41 -11.68 10.00
C TYR A 122 5.47 -10.43 10.88
N LYS A 123 6.18 -10.46 12.02
CA LYS A 123 6.42 -9.26 12.82
C LYS A 123 7.16 -8.21 12.02
N ILE A 124 8.24 -8.58 11.34
CA ILE A 124 9.02 -7.68 10.50
C ILE A 124 8.13 -7.08 9.40
N ALA A 125 7.37 -7.91 8.68
CA ALA A 125 6.44 -7.47 7.65
C ALA A 125 5.39 -6.49 8.21
N THR A 126 4.82 -6.77 9.38
CA THR A 126 3.80 -5.93 10.03
C THR A 126 4.37 -4.57 10.45
N TYR A 127 5.52 -4.54 11.12
CA TYR A 127 6.14 -3.28 11.55
C TYR A 127 6.61 -2.43 10.37
N LEU A 128 7.15 -3.07 9.33
CA LEU A 128 7.55 -2.37 8.11
C LEU A 128 6.34 -1.80 7.38
N ALA A 129 5.26 -2.57 7.25
CA ALA A 129 4.03 -2.12 6.63
C ALA A 129 3.35 -0.98 7.41
N LEU A 130 3.39 -1.03 8.74
CA LEU A 130 2.94 0.07 9.62
C LEU A 130 3.73 1.36 9.38
N LEU A 131 5.05 1.27 9.20
CA LEU A 131 5.87 2.44 8.90
C LEU A 131 5.52 2.99 7.50
N MET A 132 5.39 2.12 6.50
CA MET A 132 5.10 2.55 5.13
C MET A 132 3.73 3.20 4.98
N VAL A 133 2.68 2.67 5.61
CA VAL A 133 1.35 3.30 5.54
C VAL A 133 1.35 4.72 6.14
N LEU A 134 2.14 4.97 7.18
CA LEU A 134 2.30 6.31 7.75
C LEU A 134 2.98 7.26 6.76
N LEU A 135 4.02 6.80 6.04
CA LEU A 135 4.69 7.61 5.02
C LEU A 135 3.76 7.92 3.84
N GLU A 136 2.98 6.93 3.38
CA GLU A 136 1.99 7.12 2.31
C GLU A 136 0.89 8.10 2.74
N LEU A 137 0.37 7.99 3.96
CA LEU A 137 -0.59 8.95 4.51
C LEU A 137 -0.02 10.38 4.54
N ILE A 138 1.26 10.52 4.92
CA ILE A 138 1.94 11.80 4.88
C ILE A 138 2.02 12.35 3.45
N CYS A 139 2.36 11.52 2.44
CA CYS A 139 2.37 11.93 1.03
C CYS A 139 1.02 12.47 0.57
N VAL A 140 -0.04 11.68 0.79
CA VAL A 140 -1.41 11.97 0.38
C VAL A 140 -1.93 13.26 1.02
N ILE A 141 -1.48 13.60 2.23
CA ILE A 141 -1.88 14.85 2.92
C ILE A 141 -1.02 16.03 2.47
N ILE A 142 0.31 15.88 2.45
CA ILE A 142 1.23 16.97 2.12
C ILE A 142 0.98 17.52 0.72
N PHE A 143 0.75 16.64 -0.26
CA PHE A 143 0.58 17.03 -1.65
C PHE A 143 -0.55 18.07 -1.86
N PRO A 144 -1.83 17.78 -1.54
CA PRO A 144 -2.92 18.73 -1.72
C PRO A 144 -2.81 19.94 -0.78
N VAL A 145 -2.34 19.77 0.46
CA VAL A 145 -2.21 20.89 1.41
C VAL A 145 -1.18 21.90 0.94
N CYS A 146 0.02 21.47 0.56
CA CYS A 146 1.06 22.36 0.06
C CYS A 146 0.68 22.99 -1.29
N PHE A 147 -0.01 22.25 -2.15
CA PHE A 147 -0.53 22.80 -3.40
C PHE A 147 -1.58 23.89 -3.14
N PHE A 148 -2.52 23.64 -2.23
CA PHE A 148 -3.56 24.61 -1.88
C PHE A 148 -2.98 25.92 -1.35
N VAL A 149 -1.95 25.88 -0.50
CA VAL A 149 -1.31 27.10 0.02
C VAL A 149 -0.63 27.91 -1.09
N ARG A 150 -0.10 27.26 -2.13
CA ARG A 150 0.57 27.94 -3.26
C ARG A 150 -0.33 28.20 -4.46
N MET A 151 -1.61 27.81 -4.42
CA MET A 151 -2.48 27.92 -5.59
C MET A 151 -2.60 29.36 -6.11
N SER A 152 -2.49 30.36 -5.21
CA SER A 152 -2.52 31.78 -5.58
C SER A 152 -1.37 32.20 -6.49
N GLU A 153 -0.21 31.53 -6.42
CA GLU A 153 0.96 31.81 -7.26
C GLU A 153 0.69 31.47 -8.74
N PHE A 154 -0.19 30.49 -9.00
CA PHE A 154 -0.51 30.03 -10.36
C PHE A 154 -1.60 30.87 -11.03
N GLY A 155 -2.28 31.77 -10.31
CA GLY A 155 -3.37 32.60 -10.86
C GLY A 155 -4.57 31.80 -11.36
N THR A 156 -4.61 30.48 -11.16
CA THR A 156 -5.70 29.60 -11.56
C THR A 156 -6.74 29.53 -10.44
N ARG A 157 -8.02 29.71 -10.80
CA ARG A 157 -9.14 29.62 -9.84
C ARG A 157 -9.76 28.23 -9.78
N THR A 158 -9.43 27.38 -10.75
CA THR A 158 -10.02 26.07 -10.99
C THR A 158 -8.91 25.03 -11.02
N TRP A 159 -8.96 24.11 -10.05
CA TRP A 159 -8.07 22.97 -9.97
C TRP A 159 -8.85 21.75 -9.52
N LYS A 160 -8.44 20.59 -10.00
CA LYS A 160 -9.04 19.29 -9.66
C LYS A 160 -7.92 18.28 -9.47
N LEU A 161 -8.08 17.42 -8.47
CA LEU A 161 -7.25 16.23 -8.34
C LEU A 161 -7.59 15.29 -9.49
N ASP A 162 -6.56 14.79 -10.16
CA ASP A 162 -6.70 13.93 -11.31
C ASP A 162 -6.32 12.48 -10.94
N TRP A 163 -6.37 11.58 -11.90
CA TRP A 163 -6.31 10.13 -11.69
C TRP A 163 -5.03 9.68 -10.98
N GLY A 164 -3.88 10.30 -11.23
CA GLY A 164 -2.61 9.94 -10.60
C GLY A 164 -2.65 10.07 -9.07
N TYR A 165 -3.23 11.16 -8.56
CA TYR A 165 -3.44 11.32 -7.12
C TYR A 165 -4.47 10.34 -6.58
N GLY A 166 -5.54 10.07 -7.34
CA GLY A 166 -6.55 9.07 -6.97
C GLY A 166 -5.96 7.67 -6.80
N LEU A 167 -5.01 7.29 -7.66
CA LEU A 167 -4.31 6.01 -7.54
C LEU A 167 -3.39 5.95 -6.32
N ASP A 168 -2.68 7.03 -6.00
CA ASP A 168 -1.84 7.11 -4.79
C ASP A 168 -2.70 6.94 -3.52
N PHE A 169 -3.82 7.65 -3.43
CA PHE A 169 -4.80 7.50 -2.34
C PHE A 169 -5.34 6.07 -2.23
N CYS A 170 -5.73 5.46 -3.36
CA CYS A 170 -6.19 4.08 -3.39
C CYS A 170 -5.10 3.10 -2.95
N ALA A 171 -3.84 3.32 -3.35
CA ALA A 171 -2.71 2.52 -2.90
C ALA A 171 -2.58 2.56 -1.36
N THR A 172 -2.71 3.75 -0.77
CA THR A 172 -2.69 3.93 0.70
C THR A 172 -3.81 3.18 1.40
N LEU A 173 -5.02 3.14 0.81
CA LEU A 173 -6.12 2.34 1.35
C LEU A 173 -5.81 0.84 1.32
N PHE A 174 -5.26 0.31 0.22
CA PHE A 174 -4.85 -1.09 0.16
C PHE A 174 -3.75 -1.40 1.19
N MET A 175 -2.80 -0.48 1.39
CA MET A 175 -1.75 -0.63 2.39
C MET A 175 -2.32 -0.68 3.80
N PHE A 176 -3.24 0.24 4.10
CA PHE A 176 -3.94 0.29 5.39
C PHE A 176 -4.71 -1.01 5.67
N VAL A 177 -5.44 -1.51 4.67
CA VAL A 177 -6.16 -2.80 4.78
C VAL A 177 -5.17 -3.95 4.99
N ALA A 178 -4.05 -4.00 4.26
CA ALA A 178 -3.03 -5.03 4.44
C ALA A 178 -2.48 -5.06 5.88
N VAL A 179 -2.19 -3.89 6.45
CA VAL A 179 -1.73 -3.73 7.83
C VAL A 179 -2.79 -4.22 8.83
N LEU A 180 -4.05 -3.82 8.65
CA LEU A 180 -5.14 -4.27 9.53
C LEU A 180 -5.28 -5.79 9.51
N LEU A 181 -5.21 -6.42 8.33
CA LEU A 181 -5.28 -7.87 8.21
C LEU A 181 -4.13 -8.58 8.93
N LEU A 182 -2.91 -8.05 8.85
CA LEU A 182 -1.74 -8.58 9.57
C LEU A 182 -1.87 -8.42 11.09
N ILE A 183 -2.46 -7.32 11.55
CA ILE A 183 -2.68 -7.08 12.99
C ILE A 183 -3.80 -7.99 13.52
N CYS A 184 -4.92 -8.09 12.82
CA CYS A 184 -6.05 -8.93 13.23
C CYS A 184 -5.70 -10.43 13.27
N ASP A 185 -4.76 -10.87 12.43
CA ASP A 185 -4.29 -12.25 12.46
C ASP A 185 -3.45 -12.57 13.71
N LYS A 186 -2.73 -11.58 14.26
CA LYS A 186 -1.85 -11.75 15.43
C LYS A 186 -2.58 -12.22 16.69
N GLU A 187 -3.85 -11.87 16.86
CA GLU A 187 -4.63 -12.23 18.07
C GLU A 187 -5.08 -13.70 18.09
N HIS A 188 -4.84 -14.46 17.03
CA HIS A 188 -5.54 -15.73 16.80
C HIS A 188 -4.62 -16.93 16.49
N ASP A 189 -3.30 -16.79 16.69
CA ASP A 189 -2.30 -17.86 16.58
C ASP A 189 -2.32 -18.85 17.78
N GLU A 190 -3.39 -18.86 18.58
CA GLU A 190 -3.66 -19.89 19.59
C GLU A 190 -3.85 -21.24 18.88
N VAL A 191 -2.85 -22.12 18.96
CA VAL A 191 -2.95 -23.50 18.47
C VAL A 191 -4.08 -24.19 19.23
N TYR A 192 -5.23 -24.37 18.57
CA TYR A 192 -6.33 -25.16 19.13
C TYR A 192 -5.92 -26.63 19.15
N TYR A 193 -5.44 -27.10 20.29
CA TYR A 193 -5.28 -28.52 20.55
C TYR A 193 -6.68 -29.15 20.66
N LYS A 194 -7.11 -29.92 19.66
CA LYS A 194 -8.27 -30.79 19.81
C LYS A 194 -7.80 -32.16 20.27
N GLU A 195 -8.12 -32.50 21.53
CA GLU A 195 -7.98 -33.87 22.00
C GLU A 195 -9.10 -34.73 21.41
N LYS A 196 -8.73 -35.85 20.76
CA LYS A 196 -9.67 -36.94 20.43
C LYS A 196 -9.35 -38.14 21.32
N THR A 197 -10.32 -38.58 22.11
CA THR A 197 -10.25 -39.85 22.84
C THR A 197 -10.73 -40.98 21.93
N VAL A 198 -9.83 -41.86 21.47
CA VAL A 198 -10.20 -43.04 20.69
C VAL A 198 -10.53 -44.19 21.65
N TYR A 199 -11.78 -44.65 21.63
CA TYR A 199 -12.19 -45.84 22.40
C TYR A 199 -11.84 -47.09 21.61
N ASN A 200 -10.89 -47.89 22.11
CA ASN A 200 -10.61 -49.20 21.52
C ASN A 200 -11.52 -50.24 22.19
N PRO A 201 -12.46 -50.87 21.47
CA PRO A 201 -13.32 -51.90 22.06
C PRO A 201 -12.48 -53.13 22.45
N PRO A 202 -12.83 -53.83 23.54
CA PRO A 202 -12.13 -55.02 23.99
C PRO A 202 -12.21 -56.13 22.93
N THR A 203 -11.12 -56.89 22.78
CA THR A 203 -10.91 -57.95 21.78
C THR A 203 -11.80 -59.19 21.94
N GLU A 204 -12.80 -59.15 22.81
CA GLU A 204 -13.73 -60.27 23.05
C GLU A 204 -14.88 -60.34 22.02
N PHE A 205 -14.92 -59.42 21.04
CA PHE A 205 -15.90 -59.39 19.96
C PHE A 205 -15.28 -59.46 18.55
N ALA A 206 -14.05 -59.96 18.42
CA ALA A 206 -13.38 -60.22 17.14
C ALA A 206 -13.41 -61.71 16.77
#